data_AF-A0AAI9XDV2-F1
#
_entry.id   AF-A0AAI9XDV2-F1
#
_cell.length_a   1.000
_cell.length_b   1.000
_cell.length_c   1.000
_cell.angle_alpha   90.00
_cell.angle_beta   90.00
_cell.angle_gamma   90.00
#
_symmetry.space_group_name_H-M   'P 1'
#
loop_
_entity.id
_entity.type
_entity.pdbx_description
1 polymer ?
#
loop_
_entity_poly.entity_id
_entity_poly.type
_entity_poly.pdbx_seq_one_letter_code
_entity_poly.pdbx_strand_id
1 'polypeptide(L)'
;MSKYAEAFQTPKGPGDARPTALQIIQDEGLIGKLTGKTILITGANQGIGLETARALYQTGATIYLGVRSREKGEKAIADIAASIKGETPGSLDFVEMSLDDFSSVRKGAEDFLSKSNGKLNILVNNAGIMAQTKTITKDGFESQFATNHLGHFLLFQLLKPALLASATPDFASRVVVVSSMAHRASDIRFEDVNFDEEESYEPYTA
;
A
#
# COMPACT_ATOMS: atom_id res chain seq x y z
N MET A 1 17.13 -21.90 -4.51
CA MET A 1 16.55 -21.16 -5.66
C MET A 1 15.06 -21.00 -5.41
N SER A 2 14.47 -19.87 -5.81
CA SER A 2 13.01 -19.68 -5.71
C SER A 2 12.30 -20.76 -6.53
N LYS A 3 11.22 -21.34 -5.99
CA LYS A 3 10.38 -22.34 -6.69
C LYS A 3 9.75 -21.80 -7.98
N TYR A 4 9.77 -20.48 -8.18
CA TYR A 4 9.23 -19.82 -9.36
C TYR A 4 10.31 -19.33 -10.34
N ALA A 5 11.60 -19.62 -10.10
CA ALA A 5 12.69 -19.06 -10.89
C ALA A 5 12.53 -19.28 -12.41
N GLU A 6 12.03 -20.46 -12.81
CA GLU A 6 11.76 -20.79 -14.22
C GLU A 6 10.60 -19.97 -14.81
N ALA A 7 9.54 -19.73 -14.03
CA ALA A 7 8.40 -18.93 -14.46
C ALA A 7 8.76 -17.45 -14.77
N PHE A 8 9.87 -16.96 -14.23
CA PHE A 8 10.38 -15.61 -14.51
C PHE A 8 11.38 -15.55 -15.68
N GLN A 9 11.77 -16.68 -16.28
CA GLN A 9 12.70 -16.68 -17.43
C GLN A 9 12.04 -16.16 -18.71
N THR A 10 10.73 -16.38 -18.90
CA THR A 10 10.01 -15.95 -20.11
C THR A 10 8.76 -15.15 -19.73
N PRO A 11 8.82 -13.81 -19.71
CA PRO A 11 7.68 -12.96 -19.33
C PRO A 11 6.56 -12.90 -20.38
N LYS A 12 6.68 -13.62 -21.52
CA LYS A 12 5.74 -13.63 -22.64
C LYS A 12 5.17 -15.02 -22.98
N GLY A 13 5.24 -15.98 -22.06
CA GLY A 13 4.65 -17.31 -22.26
C GLY A 13 3.12 -17.27 -22.45
N PRO A 14 2.50 -18.33 -23.02
CA PRO A 14 1.04 -18.42 -23.07
C PRO A 14 0.46 -18.52 -21.65
N GLY A 15 -0.35 -17.53 -21.26
CA GLY A 15 -0.79 -17.36 -19.87
C GLY A 15 0.33 -16.79 -18.98
N ASP A 16 -0.03 -15.99 -17.99
CA ASP A 16 0.96 -15.55 -17.00
C ASP A 16 1.28 -16.71 -16.06
N ALA A 17 2.38 -17.43 -16.34
CA ALA A 17 2.85 -18.56 -15.53
C ALA A 17 3.44 -18.13 -14.17
N ARG A 18 3.54 -16.82 -13.90
CA ARG A 18 4.03 -16.31 -12.61
C ARG A 18 2.99 -16.58 -11.52
N PRO A 19 3.43 -16.89 -10.29
CA PRO A 19 2.50 -17.17 -9.21
C PRO A 19 1.69 -15.93 -8.85
N THR A 20 0.43 -16.15 -8.49
CA THR A 20 -0.36 -15.11 -7.83
C THR A 20 0.15 -14.90 -6.41
N ALA A 21 -0.13 -13.75 -5.81
CA ALA A 21 0.19 -13.50 -4.40
C ALA A 21 -0.40 -14.57 -3.47
N LEU A 22 -1.61 -15.04 -3.79
CA LEU A 22 -2.26 -16.12 -3.06
C LEU A 22 -1.52 -17.46 -3.18
N GLN A 23 -1.08 -17.82 -4.39
CA GLN A 23 -0.30 -19.03 -4.61
C GLN A 23 0.99 -19.00 -3.76
N ILE A 24 1.65 -17.85 -3.67
CA ILE A 24 2.84 -17.68 -2.82
C ILE A 24 2.50 -17.92 -1.35
N ILE A 25 1.41 -17.33 -0.83
CA ILE A 25 0.98 -17.54 0.56
C ILE A 25 0.73 -19.04 0.85
N GLN A 26 0.11 -19.76 -0.08
CA GLN A 26 -0.17 -21.19 0.06
C GLN A 26 1.11 -22.03 0.00
N ASP A 27 1.93 -21.83 -1.03
CA ASP A 27 3.13 -22.63 -1.29
C ASP A 27 4.20 -22.43 -0.20
N GLU A 28 4.24 -21.27 0.44
CA GLU A 28 5.15 -20.97 1.56
C GLU A 28 4.53 -21.33 2.93
N GLY A 29 3.32 -21.90 2.97
CA GLY A 29 2.67 -22.34 4.21
C GLY A 29 2.33 -21.19 5.16
N LEU A 30 2.01 -20.01 4.61
CA LEU A 30 1.79 -18.76 5.35
C LEU A 30 0.33 -18.54 5.80
N ILE A 31 -0.57 -19.45 5.44
CA ILE A 31 -1.97 -19.42 5.89
C ILE A 31 -2.03 -19.42 7.42
N GLY A 32 -2.75 -18.46 8.00
CA GLY A 32 -2.87 -18.26 9.46
C GLY A 32 -1.59 -17.84 10.21
N LYS A 33 -0.44 -17.68 9.53
CA LYS A 33 0.86 -17.42 10.19
C LYS A 33 1.05 -15.99 10.71
N LEU A 34 0.20 -15.05 10.32
CA LEU A 34 0.21 -13.67 10.79
C LEU A 34 -0.99 -13.35 11.70
N THR A 35 -1.61 -14.37 12.30
CA THR A 35 -2.68 -14.18 13.29
C THR A 35 -2.23 -13.22 14.40
N GLY A 36 -3.07 -12.23 14.70
CA GLY A 36 -2.80 -11.20 15.70
C GLY A 36 -1.82 -10.11 15.25
N LYS A 37 -1.39 -10.09 13.98
CA LYS A 37 -0.64 -8.99 13.37
C LYS A 37 -1.59 -8.01 12.68
N THR A 38 -1.24 -6.73 12.73
CA THR A 38 -2.02 -5.65 12.11
C THR A 38 -1.27 -5.07 10.91
N ILE A 39 -1.97 -4.93 9.77
CA ILE A 39 -1.40 -4.45 8.50
C ILE A 39 -2.23 -3.29 7.99
N LEU A 40 -1.59 -2.20 7.56
CA LEU A 40 -2.23 -1.09 6.85
C LEU A 40 -1.70 -1.03 5.42
N ILE A 41 -2.58 -1.00 4.43
CA ILE A 41 -2.24 -0.96 3.00
C ILE A 41 -2.91 0.26 2.38
N THR A 42 -2.14 1.21 1.86
CA THR A 42 -2.71 2.38 1.16
C THR A 42 -3.16 1.99 -0.26
N GLY A 43 -4.29 2.54 -0.73
CA GLY A 43 -4.79 2.28 -2.09
C GLY A 43 -5.28 0.84 -2.28
N ALA A 44 -5.79 0.22 -1.23
CA ALA A 44 -6.15 -1.20 -1.21
C ALA A 44 -7.55 -1.50 -1.78
N ASN A 45 -8.20 -0.54 -2.45
CA ASN A 45 -9.53 -0.74 -3.03
C ASN A 45 -9.53 -1.30 -4.46
N GLN A 46 -8.36 -1.37 -5.11
CA GLN A 46 -8.22 -1.86 -6.49
C GLN A 46 -6.79 -2.31 -6.79
N GLY A 47 -6.61 -2.99 -7.93
CA GLY A 47 -5.29 -3.31 -8.48
C GLY A 47 -4.37 -4.05 -7.51
N ILE A 48 -3.10 -3.66 -7.50
CA ILE A 48 -2.05 -4.30 -6.68
C ILE A 48 -2.39 -4.26 -5.18
N GLY A 49 -2.93 -3.15 -4.69
CA GLY A 49 -3.28 -3.00 -3.27
C GLY A 49 -4.39 -3.96 -2.84
N LEU A 50 -5.44 -4.11 -3.66
CA LEU A 50 -6.55 -5.02 -3.37
C LEU A 50 -6.09 -6.48 -3.34
N GLU A 51 -5.30 -6.90 -4.33
CA GLU A 51 -4.79 -8.28 -4.38
C GLU A 51 -3.76 -8.57 -3.28
N THR A 52 -2.99 -7.56 -2.88
CA THR A 52 -2.11 -7.65 -1.69
C THR A 52 -2.92 -7.84 -0.42
N ALA A 53 -4.00 -7.07 -0.23
CA ALA A 53 -4.90 -7.21 0.91
C ALA A 53 -5.58 -8.59 0.92
N ARG A 54 -6.07 -9.05 -0.25
CA ARG A 54 -6.72 -10.35 -0.41
C ARG A 54 -5.81 -11.51 -0.02
N ALA A 55 -4.56 -11.50 -0.49
CA ALA A 55 -3.59 -12.56 -0.16
C ALA A 55 -3.18 -12.51 1.31
N LEU A 56 -2.89 -11.32 1.85
CA LEU A 56 -2.49 -11.16 3.25
C LEU A 56 -3.63 -11.49 4.23
N TYR A 57 -4.89 -11.30 3.86
CA TYR A 57 -6.01 -11.66 4.72
C TYR A 57 -6.08 -13.19 4.99
N GLN A 58 -5.61 -14.04 4.06
CA GLN A 58 -5.50 -15.48 4.29
C GLN A 58 -4.42 -15.87 5.32
N THR A 59 -3.50 -14.97 5.62
CA THR A 59 -2.49 -15.20 6.67
C THR A 59 -3.06 -15.02 8.07
N GLY A 60 -4.34 -14.67 8.22
CA GLY A 60 -4.99 -14.46 9.52
C GLY A 60 -4.71 -13.09 10.16
N ALA A 61 -4.04 -12.19 9.44
CA ALA A 61 -3.79 -10.84 9.91
C ALA A 61 -5.08 -9.98 9.92
N THR A 62 -5.09 -8.96 10.77
CA THR A 62 -6.05 -7.85 10.70
C THR A 62 -5.56 -6.86 9.65
N ILE A 63 -6.35 -6.65 8.60
CA ILE A 63 -6.01 -5.80 7.46
C ILE A 63 -6.86 -4.54 7.47
N TYR A 64 -6.20 -3.39 7.48
CA TYR A 64 -6.81 -2.08 7.26
C TYR A 64 -6.53 -1.62 5.83
N LEU A 65 -7.60 -1.32 5.09
CA LEU A 65 -7.55 -0.78 3.75
C LEU A 65 -7.56 0.75 3.80
N GLY A 66 -6.46 1.39 3.43
CA GLY A 66 -6.42 2.83 3.21
C GLY A 66 -7.11 3.17 1.89
N VAL A 67 -8.23 3.91 1.95
CA VAL A 67 -9.10 4.21 0.80
C VAL A 67 -9.54 5.66 0.81
N ARG A 68 -9.94 6.21 -0.35
CA ARG A 68 -10.39 7.62 -0.43
C ARG A 68 -11.86 7.86 -0.02
N SER A 69 -12.66 6.81 0.10
CA SER A 69 -14.06 6.91 0.51
C SER A 69 -14.55 5.63 1.15
N ARG A 70 -15.51 5.77 2.08
CA ARG A 70 -16.26 4.67 2.68
C ARG A 70 -16.76 3.65 1.66
N GLU A 71 -17.44 4.10 0.61
CA GLU A 71 -18.02 3.21 -0.42
C GLU A 71 -16.97 2.28 -1.04
N LYS A 72 -15.77 2.83 -1.34
CA LYS A 72 -14.65 2.04 -1.88
C LYS A 72 -14.10 1.05 -0.87
N GLY A 73 -14.06 1.42 0.41
CA GLY A 73 -13.66 0.54 1.50
C GLY A 73 -14.61 -0.63 1.68
N GLU A 74 -15.91 -0.34 1.81
CA GLU A 74 -16.97 -1.34 1.98
C GLU A 74 -17.01 -2.33 0.80
N LYS A 75 -16.93 -1.81 -0.43
CA LYS A 75 -16.85 -2.65 -1.64
C LYS A 75 -15.62 -3.56 -1.63
N ALA A 76 -14.44 -3.02 -1.34
CA ALA A 76 -13.20 -3.80 -1.33
C ALA A 76 -13.21 -4.91 -0.26
N ILE A 77 -13.75 -4.63 0.93
CA ILE A 77 -13.92 -5.62 1.99
C ILE A 77 -14.86 -6.73 1.54
N ALA A 78 -16.01 -6.39 0.95
CA ALA A 78 -16.96 -7.37 0.42
C ALA A 78 -16.31 -8.24 -0.67
N ASP A 79 -15.56 -7.62 -1.59
CA ASP A 79 -14.85 -8.31 -2.67
C ASP A 79 -13.79 -9.28 -2.12
N ILE A 80 -13.05 -8.89 -1.08
CA ILE A 80 -12.06 -9.77 -0.43
C ILE A 80 -12.77 -10.93 0.29
N ALA A 81 -13.76 -10.63 1.12
CA ALA A 81 -14.48 -11.62 1.91
C ALA A 81 -15.15 -12.68 1.02
N ALA A 82 -15.77 -12.28 -0.09
CA ALA A 82 -16.41 -13.19 -1.04
C ALA A 82 -15.42 -14.13 -1.77
N SER A 83 -14.14 -13.77 -1.84
CA SER A 83 -13.13 -14.55 -2.56
C SER A 83 -12.49 -15.67 -1.73
N ILE A 84 -12.71 -15.68 -0.41
CA ILE A 84 -12.12 -16.68 0.49
C ILE A 84 -13.13 -17.79 0.76
N LYS A 85 -12.65 -19.04 0.69
CA LYS A 85 -13.42 -20.22 1.07
C LYS A 85 -13.04 -20.61 2.49
N GLY A 86 -14.01 -20.57 3.41
CA GLY A 86 -13.83 -20.95 4.81
C GLY A 86 -13.57 -19.78 5.75
N GLU A 87 -13.36 -20.10 7.03
CA GLU A 87 -13.10 -19.11 8.07
C GLU A 87 -11.62 -18.71 8.09
N THR A 88 -11.36 -17.42 8.34
CA THR A 88 -10.02 -16.90 8.64
C THR A 88 -10.06 -16.23 10.00
N PRO A 89 -9.01 -16.40 10.84
CA PRO A 89 -8.94 -15.71 12.13
C PRO A 89 -8.64 -14.20 11.99
N GLY A 90 -8.36 -13.72 10.78
CA GLY A 90 -8.12 -12.30 10.51
C GLY A 90 -9.40 -11.47 10.49
N SER A 91 -9.24 -10.16 10.38
CA SER A 91 -10.35 -9.23 10.17
C SER A 91 -10.02 -8.20 9.09
N LEU A 92 -11.05 -7.60 8.51
CA LEU A 92 -10.96 -6.54 7.51
C LEU A 92 -11.66 -5.28 8.02
N ASP A 93 -11.00 -4.15 7.86
CA ASP A 93 -11.58 -2.83 8.10
C ASP A 93 -10.93 -1.82 7.13
N PHE A 94 -11.43 -0.59 7.08
CA PHE A 94 -10.87 0.46 6.23
C PHE A 94 -10.63 1.75 7.01
N VAL A 95 -9.78 2.59 6.43
CA VAL A 95 -9.43 3.92 6.93
C VAL A 95 -9.56 4.89 5.76
N GLU A 96 -10.38 5.92 5.93
CA GLU A 96 -10.55 6.96 4.91
C GLU A 96 -9.36 7.92 4.95
N MET A 97 -8.63 7.99 3.85
CA MET A 97 -7.40 8.76 3.73
C MET A 97 -7.11 9.12 2.27
N SER A 98 -6.85 10.41 2.03
CA SER A 98 -6.31 10.91 0.77
C SER A 98 -4.89 11.42 1.00
N LEU A 99 -3.92 10.91 0.23
CA LEU A 99 -2.50 11.20 0.41
C LEU A 99 -2.07 12.55 -0.19
N ASP A 100 -2.91 13.16 -1.03
CA ASP A 100 -2.78 14.51 -1.57
C ASP A 100 -3.35 15.59 -0.62
N ASP A 101 -3.78 15.20 0.58
CA ASP A 101 -4.30 16.07 1.62
C ASP A 101 -3.67 15.70 2.97
N PHE A 102 -2.72 16.49 3.46
CA PHE A 102 -1.98 16.17 4.67
C PHE A 102 -2.84 16.22 5.94
N SER A 103 -3.94 16.99 5.93
CA SER A 103 -4.91 16.96 7.02
C SER A 103 -5.72 15.66 7.02
N SER A 104 -6.02 15.11 5.83
CA SER A 104 -6.64 13.80 5.67
C SER A 104 -5.70 12.68 6.12
N VAL A 105 -4.41 12.76 5.79
CA VAL A 105 -3.39 11.80 6.27
C VAL A 105 -3.32 11.77 7.79
N ARG A 106 -3.32 12.93 8.45
CA ARG A 106 -3.31 13.01 9.93
C ARG A 106 -4.55 12.37 10.55
N LYS A 107 -5.74 12.74 10.06
CA LYS A 107 -7.01 12.17 10.52
C LYS A 107 -7.08 10.66 10.28
N GLY A 108 -6.63 10.19 9.11
CA GLY A 108 -6.58 8.76 8.78
C GLY A 108 -5.62 7.99 9.70
N ALA A 109 -4.45 8.55 10.00
CA ALA A 109 -3.52 7.94 10.95
C ALA A 109 -4.12 7.86 12.37
N GLU A 110 -4.81 8.90 12.83
CA GLU A 110 -5.50 8.92 14.13
C GLU A 110 -6.63 7.88 14.18
N ASP A 111 -7.49 7.83 13.15
CA ASP A 111 -8.58 6.84 13.04
C ASP A 111 -8.02 5.40 13.01
N PHE A 112 -6.97 5.17 12.22
CA PHE A 112 -6.27 3.89 12.18
C PHE A 112 -5.75 3.47 13.57
N LEU A 113 -5.04 4.37 14.27
CA LEU A 113 -4.48 4.08 15.59
C LEU A 113 -5.57 3.79 16.62
N SER A 114 -6.68 4.53 16.55
CA SER A 114 -7.85 4.27 17.39
C SER A 114 -8.44 2.88 17.14
N LYS A 115 -8.75 2.56 15.87
CA LYS A 115 -9.33 1.25 15.49
C LYS A 115 -8.42 0.07 15.78
N SER A 116 -7.10 0.24 15.61
CA SER A 116 -6.10 -0.81 15.80
C SER A 116 -5.60 -0.94 17.23
N ASN A 117 -6.09 -0.12 18.16
CA ASN A 117 -5.55 0.00 19.53
C ASN A 117 -4.02 0.25 19.54
N GLY A 118 -3.56 1.11 18.64
CA GLY A 118 -2.16 1.51 18.50
C GLY A 118 -1.23 0.43 17.95
N LYS A 119 -1.75 -0.65 17.36
CA LYS A 119 -0.94 -1.75 16.81
C LYS A 119 -0.75 -1.62 15.31
N LEU A 120 0.50 -1.75 14.86
CA LEU A 120 0.84 -1.82 13.44
C LEU A 120 2.11 -2.63 13.26
N ASN A 121 2.03 -3.73 12.52
CA ASN A 121 3.17 -4.60 12.23
C ASN A 121 3.71 -4.37 10.82
N ILE A 122 2.84 -4.14 9.83
CA ILE A 122 3.25 -3.96 8.44
C ILE A 122 2.52 -2.76 7.84
N LEU A 123 3.28 -1.78 7.36
CA LEU A 123 2.76 -0.69 6.54
C LEU A 123 3.14 -0.93 5.08
N VAL A 124 2.16 -0.97 4.19
CA VAL A 124 2.37 -1.06 2.73
C VAL A 124 1.92 0.24 2.09
N ASN A 125 2.91 1.06 1.72
CA ASN A 125 2.74 2.28 0.95
C ASN A 125 2.60 1.91 -0.54
N ASN A 126 1.37 1.61 -0.95
CA ASN A 126 1.04 1.12 -2.30
C ASN A 126 0.31 2.16 -3.16
N ALA A 127 -0.49 3.04 -2.57
CA ALA A 127 -1.26 4.03 -3.33
C ALA A 127 -0.35 4.93 -4.18
N GLY A 128 -0.71 5.12 -5.45
CA GLY A 128 -0.01 6.08 -6.30
C GLY A 128 -0.88 6.54 -7.46
N ILE A 129 -0.56 7.71 -7.98
CA ILE A 129 -1.08 8.24 -9.24
C ILE A 129 0.08 8.32 -10.25
N MET A 130 -0.25 8.32 -11.54
CA MET A 130 0.75 8.33 -12.61
C MET A 130 0.23 9.13 -13.79
N ALA A 131 1.13 9.87 -14.45
CA ALA A 131 0.90 10.56 -15.71
C ALA A 131 -0.36 11.44 -15.69
N GLN A 132 -0.54 12.19 -14.60
CA GLN A 132 -1.61 13.16 -14.47
C GLN A 132 -1.22 14.50 -15.09
N THR A 133 -2.18 15.34 -15.43
CA THR A 133 -1.91 16.76 -15.71
C THR A 133 -1.35 17.41 -14.45
N LYS A 134 -0.39 18.34 -14.61
CA LYS A 134 0.18 19.10 -13.48
C LYS A 134 -0.94 19.73 -12.65
N THR A 135 -1.01 19.36 -11.39
CA THR A 135 -1.90 19.99 -10.41
C THR A 135 -1.15 20.19 -9.11
N ILE A 136 -1.46 21.29 -8.42
CA ILE A 136 -0.93 21.59 -7.10
C ILE A 136 -1.98 21.22 -6.06
N THR A 137 -1.59 20.41 -5.09
CA THR A 137 -2.45 20.03 -3.98
C THR A 137 -2.71 21.22 -3.07
N LYS A 138 -3.71 21.09 -2.19
CA LYS A 138 -4.01 22.12 -1.18
C LYS A 138 -2.84 22.41 -0.23
N ASP A 139 -1.91 21.48 -0.10
CA ASP A 139 -0.72 21.60 0.74
C ASP A 139 0.46 22.22 -0.02
N GLY A 140 0.27 22.63 -1.27
CA GLY A 140 1.25 23.40 -2.06
C GLY A 140 2.27 22.57 -2.82
N PHE A 141 2.00 21.28 -3.06
CA PHE A 141 2.92 20.37 -3.74
C PHE A 141 2.34 19.86 -5.06
N GLU A 142 3.19 19.56 -6.03
CA GLU A 142 2.79 18.81 -7.21
C GLU A 142 2.13 17.47 -6.81
N SER A 143 1.01 17.15 -7.45
CA SER A 143 0.12 16.04 -7.08
C SER A 143 0.75 14.64 -7.04
N GLN A 144 1.60 14.29 -7.99
CA GLN A 144 2.29 13.01 -8.04
C GLN A 144 3.31 12.93 -6.90
N PHE A 145 4.11 13.98 -6.70
CA PHE A 145 5.06 14.06 -5.59
C PHE A 145 4.36 14.04 -4.21
N ALA A 146 3.27 14.80 -4.08
CA ALA A 146 2.45 14.84 -2.88
C ALA A 146 1.86 13.46 -2.54
N THR A 147 1.20 12.83 -3.51
CA THR A 147 0.51 11.54 -3.30
C THR A 147 1.50 10.39 -3.12
N ASN A 148 2.45 10.27 -4.04
CA ASN A 148 3.31 9.09 -4.16
C ASN A 148 4.42 9.09 -3.11
N HIS A 149 4.86 10.27 -2.67
CA HIS A 149 5.97 10.42 -1.73
C HIS A 149 5.59 11.12 -0.42
N LEU A 150 5.21 12.41 -0.45
CA LEU A 150 5.10 13.21 0.78
C LEU A 150 3.98 12.73 1.71
N GLY A 151 2.81 12.37 1.17
CA GLY A 151 1.69 11.82 1.94
C GLY A 151 2.07 10.50 2.61
N HIS A 152 2.77 9.62 1.89
CA HIS A 152 3.30 8.37 2.45
C HIS A 152 4.38 8.60 3.52
N PHE A 153 5.26 9.57 3.30
CA PHE A 153 6.29 9.94 4.28
C PHE A 153 5.66 10.47 5.57
N LEU A 154 4.68 11.37 5.45
CA LEU A 154 3.92 11.88 6.59
C LEU A 154 3.21 10.74 7.33
N LEU A 155 2.52 9.85 6.61
CA LEU A 155 1.85 8.69 7.18
C LEU A 155 2.83 7.79 7.96
N PHE A 156 3.98 7.48 7.36
CA PHE A 156 5.02 6.70 8.02
C PHE A 156 5.48 7.38 9.32
N GLN A 157 5.75 8.68 9.29
CA GLN A 157 6.22 9.42 10.47
C GLN A 157 5.18 9.39 11.61
N LEU A 158 3.90 9.50 11.29
CA LEU A 158 2.81 9.44 12.26
C LEU A 158 2.64 8.03 12.86
N LEU A 159 2.84 6.99 12.06
CA LEU A 159 2.63 5.59 12.47
C LEU A 159 3.91 4.88 12.97
N LYS A 160 5.07 5.50 12.80
CA LYS A 160 6.38 4.97 13.23
C LYS A 160 6.41 4.53 14.69
N PRO A 161 5.84 5.27 15.67
CA PRO A 161 5.79 4.81 17.06
C PRO A 161 5.06 3.46 17.23
N ALA A 162 3.93 3.28 16.54
CA ALA A 162 3.15 2.02 16.58
C ALA A 162 3.92 0.85 15.95
N LEU A 163 4.62 1.10 14.83
CA LEU A 163 5.51 0.12 14.19
C LEU A 163 6.60 -0.36 15.14
N LEU A 164 7.29 0.58 15.80
CA LEU A 164 8.35 0.27 16.75
C LEU A 164 7.82 -0.47 17.99
N ALA A 165 6.68 -0.04 18.54
CA ALA A 165 6.06 -0.67 19.70
C ALA A 165 5.52 -2.08 19.40
N SER A 166 5.15 -2.36 18.15
CA SER A 166 4.62 -3.66 17.72
C SER A 166 5.72 -4.66 17.29
N ALA A 167 6.98 -4.21 17.20
CA ALA A 167 8.10 -5.07 16.88
C ALA A 167 8.52 -5.90 18.11
N THR A 168 8.77 -7.18 17.91
CA THR A 168 9.26 -8.11 18.94
C THR A 168 10.52 -8.83 18.44
N PRO A 169 11.30 -9.49 19.31
CA PRO A 169 12.44 -10.30 18.86
C PRO A 169 12.07 -11.35 17.80
N ASP A 170 10.86 -11.90 17.88
CA ASP A 170 10.36 -12.92 16.95
C ASP A 170 9.67 -12.34 15.71
N PHE A 171 9.35 -11.04 15.71
CA PHE A 171 8.66 -10.39 14.60
C PHE A 171 9.06 -8.93 14.46
N ALA A 172 9.90 -8.65 13.47
CA ALA A 172 10.23 -7.27 13.09
C ALA A 172 9.06 -6.64 12.31
N SER A 173 8.58 -5.49 12.78
CA SER A 173 7.67 -4.65 12.00
C SER A 173 8.35 -4.16 10.72
N ARG A 174 7.59 -3.95 9.65
CA ARG A 174 8.12 -3.60 8.32
C ARG A 174 7.33 -2.47 7.67
N VAL A 175 8.05 -1.68 6.87
CA VAL A 175 7.47 -0.72 5.92
C VAL A 175 7.87 -1.15 4.53
N VAL A 176 6.89 -1.30 3.65
CA VAL A 176 7.07 -1.68 2.25
C VAL A 176 6.61 -0.49 1.40
N VAL A 177 7.49 0.03 0.55
CA VAL A 177 7.16 1.11 -0.38
C VAL A 177 7.12 0.54 -1.79
N VAL A 178 5.94 0.55 -2.40
CA VAL A 178 5.78 0.12 -3.79
C VAL A 178 6.28 1.24 -4.69
N SER A 179 7.33 0.94 -5.46
CA SER A 179 7.92 1.87 -6.43
C SER A 179 7.60 1.40 -7.86
N SER A 180 8.26 1.99 -8.85
CA SER A 180 8.10 1.69 -10.27
C SER A 180 9.44 1.69 -10.99
N MET A 181 9.53 0.97 -12.11
CA MET A 181 10.66 1.09 -13.05
C MET A 181 10.81 2.52 -13.62
N ALA A 182 9.77 3.35 -13.52
CA ALA A 182 9.76 4.74 -13.96
C ALA A 182 10.75 5.64 -13.20
N HIS A 183 11.20 5.25 -11.98
CA HIS A 183 12.21 6.04 -11.23
C HIS A 183 13.53 6.25 -11.97
N ARG A 184 13.78 5.51 -13.05
CA ARG A 184 15.00 5.64 -13.88
C ARG A 184 14.89 6.71 -14.96
N ALA A 185 13.71 7.29 -15.15
CA ALA A 185 13.45 8.23 -16.22
C ALA A 185 13.81 9.68 -15.85
N SER A 186 13.93 9.99 -14.56
CA SER A 186 14.23 11.33 -14.07
C SER A 186 14.84 11.28 -12.67
N ASP A 187 15.73 12.23 -12.36
CA ASP A 187 16.28 12.46 -11.02
C ASP A 187 15.39 13.44 -10.22
N ILE A 188 15.65 13.58 -8.93
CA ILE A 188 14.94 14.55 -8.09
C ILE A 188 15.40 15.97 -8.45
N ARG A 189 14.45 16.85 -8.80
CA ARG A 189 14.65 18.30 -8.98
C ARG A 189 14.56 19.02 -7.64
N PHE A 190 15.63 19.01 -6.83
CA PHE A 190 15.58 19.58 -5.47
C PHE A 190 15.27 21.08 -5.45
N GLU A 191 15.69 21.81 -6.47
CA GLU A 191 15.48 23.25 -6.62
C GLU A 191 14.08 23.59 -7.17
N ASP A 192 13.37 22.60 -7.72
CA ASP A 192 12.09 22.77 -8.41
C ASP A 192 11.22 21.52 -8.28
N VAL A 193 10.96 21.09 -7.04
CA VAL A 193 10.18 19.87 -6.74
C VAL A 193 8.72 19.94 -7.20
N ASN A 194 8.25 21.15 -7.52
CA ASN A 194 6.89 21.43 -7.97
C ASN A 194 6.78 21.67 -9.47
N PHE A 195 7.89 21.63 -10.22
CA PHE A 195 7.93 21.92 -11.66
C PHE A 195 7.38 23.32 -12.01
N ASP A 196 7.69 24.32 -11.19
CA ASP A 196 7.21 25.71 -11.32
C ASP A 196 7.80 26.43 -12.54
N GLU A 197 8.92 25.95 -13.07
CA GLU A 197 9.45 26.41 -14.35
C GLU A 197 8.49 26.08 -15.52
N GLU A 198 8.36 27.01 -16.46
CA GLU A 198 7.53 26.82 -17.65
C GLU A 198 8.04 25.64 -18.50
N GLU A 199 7.11 24.85 -19.06
CA GLU A 199 7.42 23.65 -19.87
C GLU A 199 8.27 22.57 -19.17
N SER A 200 8.49 22.68 -17.85
CA SER A 200 9.31 21.73 -17.10
C SER A 200 8.60 20.42 -16.72
N TYR A 201 7.27 20.42 -16.74
CA TYR A 201 6.45 19.28 -16.33
C TYR A 201 6.10 18.37 -17.51
N GLU A 202 6.61 17.15 -17.45
CA GLU A 202 6.25 16.08 -18.38
C GLU A 202 5.66 14.90 -17.60
N PRO A 203 4.37 14.54 -17.77
CA PRO A 203 3.64 13.66 -16.85
C PRO A 203 4.30 12.30 -16.54
N TYR A 204 5.07 11.74 -17.48
CA TYR A 204 5.71 10.43 -17.34
C TYR A 204 7.12 10.48 -16.72
N THR A 205 7.71 11.67 -16.66
CA THR A 205 9.06 11.92 -16.13
C THR A 205 9.07 12.93 -14.98
N ALA A 206 7.89 13.47 -14.63
CA ALA A 206 7.65 14.30 -13.46
C ALA A 206 7.55 13.48 -12.16
#